data_AF-A0A1A8CL22-F1
#
_entry.id   AF-A0A1A8CL22-F1
#
_cell.length_a   1.000
_cell.length_b   1.000
_cell.length_c   1.000
_cell.angle_alpha   90.00
_cell.angle_beta   90.00
_cell.angle_gamma   90.00
#
_symmetry.space_group_name_H-M   'P 1'
#
loop_
_entity.id
_entity.type
_entity.pdbx_description
1 polymer ?
#
loop_
_entity_poly.entity_id
_entity_poly.type
_entity_poly.pdbx_seq_one_letter_code
_entity_poly.pdbx_strand_id
1 'polypeptide(L)'
;QWSEVMNHPGLVCCVQQTTGIPLVIMVKPDTFLIQEIKTLPAKAKIQDMVAIRHTASNEQQRTTMILLCEDGSLRIYMANV
;
A
#
# COMPACT_ATOMS: atom_id res chain seq x y z
N GLN A 1 -6.96 2.34 12.62
CA GLN A 1 -8.24 1.98 11.99
C GLN A 1 -7.91 1.38 10.63
N TRP A 2 -8.40 0.18 10.32
CA TRP A 2 -8.17 -0.45 9.03
C TRP A 2 -9.18 0.12 8.03
N SER A 3 -8.73 0.55 6.87
CA SER A 3 -9.60 1.05 5.81
C SER A 3 -9.54 0.12 4.61
N GLU A 4 -10.72 -0.26 4.13
CA GLU A 4 -10.86 -0.87 2.81
C GLU A 4 -10.65 0.19 1.74
N VAL A 5 -10.01 -0.20 0.65
CA VAL A 5 -9.77 0.72 -0.45
C VAL A 5 -10.92 0.66 -1.43
N MET A 6 -11.56 1.80 -1.65
CA MET A 6 -12.69 1.93 -2.56
C MET A 6 -12.33 1.40 -3.95
N ASN A 7 -13.21 0.59 -4.55
CA ASN A 7 -13.02 -0.11 -5.83
C ASN A 7 -11.98 -1.26 -5.81
N HIS A 8 -11.44 -1.64 -4.64
CA HIS A 8 -10.50 -2.75 -4.51
C HIS A 8 -10.94 -3.72 -3.40
N PRO A 9 -11.96 -4.56 -3.66
CA PRO A 9 -12.44 -5.52 -2.69
C PRO A 9 -11.28 -6.40 -2.19
N GLY A 10 -11.08 -6.41 -0.87
CA GLY A 10 -10.04 -7.20 -0.22
C GLY A 10 -8.66 -6.54 -0.08
N LEU A 11 -8.43 -5.30 -0.58
CA LEU A 11 -7.19 -4.57 -0.27
C LEU A 11 -7.29 -3.82 1.07
N VAL A 12 -6.27 -3.97 1.91
CA VAL A 12 -6.11 -3.27 3.19
C VAL A 12 -4.72 -2.63 3.27
N CYS A 13 -4.66 -1.35 3.59
CA CYS A 13 -3.42 -0.60 3.84
C CYS A 13 -3.19 -0.46 5.35
N CYS A 14 -1.96 -0.69 5.81
CA CYS A 14 -1.63 -0.60 7.23
C CYS A 14 -0.16 -0.32 7.48
N VAL A 15 0.19 -0.03 8.74
CA VAL A 15 1.57 0.08 9.23
C VAL A 15 1.84 -0.99 10.28
N GLN A 16 3.00 -1.62 10.24
CA GLN A 16 3.44 -2.54 11.27
C GLN A 16 3.67 -1.79 12.58
N GLN A 17 3.06 -2.24 13.68
CA GLN A 17 3.12 -1.55 14.97
C GLN A 17 4.55 -1.40 15.51
N THR A 18 5.42 -2.40 15.31
CA THR A 18 6.77 -2.42 15.89
C THR A 18 7.78 -1.60 15.09
N THR A 19 7.67 -1.61 13.75
CA THR A 19 8.68 -1.03 12.85
C THR A 19 8.21 0.23 12.14
N GLY A 20 6.90 0.48 12.10
CA GLY A 20 6.29 1.55 11.31
C GLY A 20 6.31 1.31 9.80
N ILE A 21 6.72 0.11 9.35
CA ILE A 21 6.81 -0.21 7.93
C ILE A 21 5.39 -0.28 7.33
N PRO A 22 5.11 0.44 6.23
CA PRO A 22 3.85 0.34 5.52
C PRO A 22 3.71 -1.02 4.81
N LEU A 23 2.51 -1.59 4.91
CA LEU A 23 2.13 -2.88 4.37
C LEU A 23 0.87 -2.74 3.52
N VAL A 24 0.81 -3.53 2.45
CA VAL A 24 -0.42 -3.82 1.70
C VAL A 24 -0.79 -5.27 1.88
N ILE A 25 -2.06 -5.52 2.17
CA ILE A 25 -2.63 -6.86 2.31
C ILE A 25 -3.71 -7.04 1.24
N MET A 26 -3.61 -8.11 0.45
CA MET A 26 -4.68 -8.56 -0.45
C MET A 26 -5.33 -9.81 0.10
N VAL A 27 -6.56 -9.66 0.57
CA VAL A 27 -7.43 -10.75 1.00
C VAL A 27 -8.05 -11.42 -0.23
N LYS A 28 -7.89 -12.73 -0.33
CA LYS A 28 -8.52 -13.62 -1.30
C LYS A 28 -9.38 -14.63 -0.52
N PRO A 29 -10.30 -15.36 -1.17
CA PRO A 29 -11.19 -16.29 -0.47
C PRO A 29 -10.47 -17.29 0.47
N ASP A 30 -9.32 -17.80 0.04
CA ASP A 30 -8.61 -18.87 0.77
C ASP A 30 -7.25 -18.46 1.32
N THR A 31 -6.79 -17.24 1.02
CA THR A 31 -5.43 -16.80 1.35
C THR A 31 -5.37 -15.29 1.46
N PHE A 32 -4.29 -14.78 2.05
CA PHE A 32 -3.96 -13.38 1.98
C PHE A 32 -2.51 -13.23 1.51
N LEU A 33 -2.25 -12.20 0.72
CA LEU A 33 -0.91 -11.79 0.33
C LEU A 33 -0.53 -10.54 1.12
N ILE A 34 0.66 -10.51 1.71
CA ILE A 34 1.19 -9.34 2.43
C ILE A 34 2.45 -8.89 1.70
N GLN A 35 2.54 -7.59 1.44
CA GLN A 35 3.74 -6.98 0.89
C GLN A 35 4.19 -5.81 1.77
N GLU A 36 5.46 -5.84 2.16
CA GLU A 36 6.15 -4.68 2.75
C GLU A 36 6.51 -3.66 1.68
N ILE A 37 6.19 -2.39 1.93
CA ILE A 37 6.58 -1.28 1.06
C ILE A 37 7.84 -0.65 1.64
N LYS A 38 9.00 -1.06 1.11
CA LYS A 38 10.31 -0.55 1.52
C LYS A 38 10.48 0.89 1.05
N THR A 39 10.34 1.84 1.97
CA THR A 39 10.51 3.26 1.68
C THR A 39 11.98 3.65 1.64
N LEU A 40 12.32 4.62 0.80
CA LEU A 40 13.67 5.18 0.69
C LEU A 40 13.58 6.71 0.79
N PRO A 41 14.27 7.35 1.75
CA PRO A 41 15.02 6.74 2.86
C PRO A 41 14.12 5.96 3.84
N ALA A 42 14.65 4.88 4.43
CA ALA A 42 13.93 3.94 5.30
C ALA A 42 13.38 4.52 6.62
N LYS A 43 13.72 5.76 6.95
CA LYS A 43 13.29 6.45 8.18
C LYS A 43 12.14 7.45 7.98
N ALA A 44 11.54 7.50 6.79
CA ALA A 44 10.44 8.43 6.54
C ALA A 44 9.22 8.04 7.40
N LYS A 45 8.77 8.99 8.23
CA LYS A 45 7.54 8.82 9.01
C LYS A 45 6.35 9.05 8.11
N ILE A 46 5.44 8.09 8.10
CA ILE A 46 4.26 8.10 7.25
C ILE A 46 3.12 8.71 8.03
N GLN A 47 2.53 9.76 7.46
CA GLN A 47 1.35 10.41 7.99
C GLN A 47 0.08 9.75 7.47
N ASP A 48 0.03 9.44 6.17
CA ASP A 48 -1.11 8.78 5.54
C ASP A 48 -0.68 7.98 4.30
N MET A 49 -1.54 7.06 3.86
CA MET A 49 -1.33 6.27 2.66
C MET A 49 -2.63 5.94 1.93
N VAL A 50 -2.54 5.90 0.60
CA VAL A 50 -3.64 5.45 -0.26
C VAL A 50 -3.14 4.45 -1.29
N ALA A 51 -3.95 3.43 -1.57
CA ALA A 51 -3.70 2.51 -2.67
C ALA A 51 -4.65 2.82 -3.84
N ILE A 52 -4.16 2.63 -5.06
CA ILE A 52 -4.89 2.85 -6.31
C ILE A 52 -4.64 1.65 -7.22
N ARG A 53 -5.63 0.78 -7.38
CA ARG A 53 -5.66 -0.22 -8.44
C ARG A 53 -6.07 0.44 -9.74
N HIS A 54 -5.34 0.11 -10.79
CA HIS A 54 -5.63 0.56 -12.13
C HIS A 54 -5.25 -0.54 -13.12
N THR A 55 -5.91 -0.52 -14.28
CA THR A 55 -5.54 -1.36 -15.41
C THR A 55 -4.30 -0.78 -16.06
N ALA A 56 -3.20 -1.52 -16.06
CA ALA A 56 -1.98 -1.16 -16.78
C ALA A 56 -2.06 -1.63 -18.24
N SER A 57 -1.00 -1.37 -19.02
CA SER A 57 -0.87 -1.97 -20.35
C SER A 57 -0.97 -3.49 -20.27
N ASN A 58 -1.63 -4.10 -21.27
CA ASN A 58 -1.92 -5.54 -21.36
C ASN A 58 -3.00 -6.06 -20.38
N GLU A 59 -3.95 -5.21 -19.98
CA GLU A 59 -5.08 -5.56 -19.09
C GLU A 59 -4.68 -6.06 -17.69
N GLN A 60 -3.40 -5.93 -17.35
CA GLN A 60 -2.88 -6.36 -16.07
C GLN A 60 -3.30 -5.36 -14.99
N GLN A 61 -3.98 -5.85 -13.96
CA GLN A 61 -4.31 -5.04 -12.80
C GLN A 61 -3.06 -4.76 -11.96
N ARG A 62 -2.80 -3.49 -11.64
CA ARG A 62 -1.66 -3.04 -10.83
C ARG A 62 -2.12 -2.18 -9.68
N THR A 63 -1.43 -2.26 -8.55
CA THR A 63 -1.71 -1.43 -7.36
C THR A 63 -0.58 -0.43 -7.15
N THR A 64 -0.88 0.86 -7.24
CA THR A 64 0.05 1.94 -6.86
C THR A 64 -0.26 2.39 -5.45
N MET A 65 0.76 2.46 -4.60
CA MET A 65 0.72 3.04 -3.26
C MET A 65 1.26 4.47 -3.30
N ILE A 66 0.52 5.42 -2.72
CA ILE A 66 0.96 6.79 -2.50
C ILE A 66 1.06 7.01 -1.00
N LEU A 67 2.25 7.40 -0.53
CA LEU A 67 2.53 7.68 0.87
C LEU A 67 2.72 9.19 1.06
N LEU A 68 1.99 9.78 2.00
CA LEU A 68 2.24 11.12 2.54
C LEU A 68 3.14 10.97 3.76
N CYS A 69 4.31 11.60 3.72
CA CYS A 69 5.25 11.62 4.83
C CYS A 69 5.07 12.89 5.67
N GLU A 70 5.45 12.85 6.95
CA GLU A 70 5.38 14.02 7.86
C GLU A 70 6.25 15.20 7.38
N ASP A 71 7.28 14.94 6.55
CA ASP A 71 8.11 15.97 5.91
C ASP A 71 7.41 16.65 4.72
N GLY A 72 6.16 16.30 4.44
CA GLY A 72 5.37 16.79 3.32
C GLY A 72 5.67 16.11 1.98
N SER A 73 6.60 15.16 1.93
CA SER A 73 6.92 14.44 0.69
C SER A 73 5.81 13.45 0.32
N LEU A 74 5.50 13.39 -0.98
CA LEU A 74 4.68 12.35 -1.57
C LEU A 74 5.58 11.31 -2.24
N ARG A 75 5.40 10.05 -1.89
CA ARG A 75 6.21 8.93 -2.40
C ARG A 75 5.32 7.89 -3.03
N ILE A 76 5.71 7.44 -4.22
CA ILE A 76 4.90 6.55 -5.06
C ILE A 76 5.63 5.21 -5.20
N TYR A 77 4.94 4.13 -4.85
CA TYR A 77 5.46 2.77 -4.89
C TYR A 77 4.51 1.85 -5.64
N MET A 78 5.05 0.83 -6.32
CA MET A 78 4.23 -0.23 -6.91
C MET A 78 4.09 -1.37 -5.91
N ALA A 79 2.85 -1.73 -5.59
CA ALA A 79 2.53 -2.96 -4.88
C ALA A 79 2.30 -4.07 -5.91
N ASN A 80 3.18 -5.07 -5.88
CA ASN A 80 3.14 -6.26 -6.71
C ASN A 80 2.36 -7.35 -5.98
N VAL A 81 1.04 -7.15 -5.92
CA VAL A 81 0.06 -8.11 -5.35
C VAL A 81 -0.85 -8.67 -6.44
#